data_AF-A0A5R9LM07-F1
#
_entry.id   AF-A0A5R9LM07-F1
#
_cell.length_a   1.000
_cell.length_b   1.000
_cell.length_c   1.000
_cell.angle_alpha   90.00
_cell.angle_beta   90.00
_cell.angle_gamma   90.00
#
_symmetry.space_group_name_H-M   'P 1'
#
loop_
_entity.id
_entity.type
_entity.pdbx_description
1 polymer ?
#
loop_
_entity_poly.entity_id
_entity_poly.type
_entity_poly.pdbx_seq_one_letter_code
_entity_poly.pdbx_strand_id
1 'polypeptide(L)'
;MVSLAAALHLQGDRVGALHWWDRAWAAGNVVAGYNLGMLHAAAGDANRAQVAWEKAAAFGDPDAMLGLVKHALDRGDAVGVKRWAPVILAQDEAFPITALGVAFRDGGDLPHAMHAFLRAEELGDGYAMTGMQWSTGPGSWPLRGSTRRLTRCEHGQRRPSGCSEA
;
A
#
# COMPACT_ATOMS: atom_id res chain seq x y z
N MET A 1 -9.43 11.38 14.27
CA MET A 1 -10.21 10.12 14.19
C MET A 1 -9.37 8.96 13.64
N VAL A 2 -8.71 9.10 12.48
CA VAL A 2 -7.74 8.13 11.91
C VAL A 2 -6.67 7.66 12.92
N SER A 3 -6.13 8.58 13.73
CA SER A 3 -5.06 8.28 14.70
C SER A 3 -5.48 7.35 15.84
N LEU A 4 -6.75 7.37 16.25
CA LEU A 4 -7.26 6.48 17.30
C LEU A 4 -7.50 5.07 16.77
N ALA A 5 -8.03 4.97 15.55
CA ALA A 5 -8.23 3.69 14.87
C ALA A 5 -6.88 2.99 14.59
N ALA A 6 -5.85 3.75 14.20
CA ALA A 6 -4.49 3.25 14.06
C ALA A 6 -3.89 2.81 15.41
N ALA A 7 -4.12 3.56 16.49
CA ALA A 7 -3.63 3.20 17.82
C ALA A 7 -4.27 1.92 18.38
N LEU A 8 -5.59 1.75 18.21
CA LEU A 8 -6.29 0.53 18.64
C LEU A 8 -5.87 -0.70 17.86
N HIS A 9 -5.60 -0.54 16.55
CA HIS A 9 -5.03 -1.61 15.75
C HIS A 9 -3.65 -2.05 16.27
N LEU A 10 -2.78 -1.09 16.61
CA LEU A 10 -1.46 -1.38 17.19
C LEU A 10 -1.55 -2.04 18.57
N GLN A 11 -2.65 -1.82 19.30
CA GLN A 11 -2.93 -2.50 20.57
C GLN A 11 -3.62 -3.87 20.40
N GLY A 12 -3.85 -4.33 19.17
CA GLY A 12 -4.49 -5.61 18.87
C GLY A 12 -6.01 -5.61 18.99
N ASP A 13 -6.64 -4.48 19.33
CA ASP A 13 -8.09 -4.34 19.39
C ASP A 13 -8.66 -4.11 17.98
N ARG A 14 -8.85 -5.21 17.26
CA ARG A 14 -9.43 -5.21 15.90
C ARG A 14 -10.87 -4.69 15.89
N VAL A 15 -11.66 -4.96 16.94
CA VAL A 15 -13.07 -4.55 17.01
C VAL A 15 -13.16 -3.05 17.20
N GLY A 16 -12.36 -2.49 18.12
CA GLY A 16 -12.23 -1.05 18.32
C GLY A 16 -11.73 -0.35 17.05
N ALA A 17 -10.70 -0.89 16.40
CA ALA A 17 -10.19 -0.33 15.15
C ALA A 17 -11.27 -0.28 14.06
N LEU A 18 -12.00 -1.38 13.83
CA LEU A 18 -13.10 -1.44 12.86
C LEU A 18 -14.17 -0.37 13.14
N HIS A 19 -14.59 -0.22 14.40
CA HIS A 19 -15.60 0.78 14.78
C HIS A 19 -15.17 2.21 14.44
N TRP A 20 -13.92 2.57 14.73
CA TRP A 20 -13.41 3.92 14.44
C TRP A 20 -13.14 4.15 12.96
N TRP A 21 -12.74 3.12 12.23
CA TRP A 21 -12.58 3.22 10.78
C TRP A 21 -13.92 3.34 10.06
N ASP A 22 -14.96 2.60 10.46
CA ASP A 22 -16.32 2.77 9.92
C ASP A 22 -16.85 4.19 10.15
N ARG A 23 -16.62 4.74 11.34
CA ARG A 23 -17.01 6.12 11.65
C ARG A 23 -16.21 7.15 10.85
N ALA A 24 -14.93 6.91 10.63
CA ALA A 24 -14.10 7.78 9.79
C ALA A 24 -14.53 7.71 8.33
N TRP A 25 -14.88 6.53 7.83
CA TRP A 25 -15.42 6.34 6.49
C TRP A 25 -16.77 7.03 6.30
N ALA A 26 -17.69 6.87 7.27
CA ALA A 26 -18.98 7.58 7.27
C ALA A 26 -18.82 9.12 7.30
N ALA A 27 -17.72 9.62 7.85
CA ALA A 27 -17.35 11.02 7.82
C ALA A 27 -16.65 11.47 6.52
N GLY A 28 -16.58 10.60 5.49
CA GLY A 28 -15.99 10.90 4.18
C GLY A 28 -14.48 10.72 4.11
N ASN A 29 -13.86 10.07 5.10
CA ASN A 29 -12.41 9.85 5.07
C ASN A 29 -12.05 8.65 4.17
N VAL A 30 -11.51 8.92 2.99
CA VAL A 30 -11.18 7.89 2.00
C VAL A 30 -10.10 6.92 2.50
N VAL A 31 -9.13 7.41 3.27
CA VAL A 31 -8.06 6.58 3.89
C VAL A 31 -8.63 5.53 4.83
N ALA A 32 -9.77 5.81 5.47
CA ALA A 32 -10.43 4.82 6.31
C ALA A 32 -10.93 3.62 5.51
N GLY A 33 -11.33 3.79 4.25
CA GLY A 33 -11.83 2.72 3.40
C GLY A 33 -10.74 1.71 3.03
N TYR A 34 -9.54 2.20 2.71
CA TYR A 34 -8.38 1.33 2.51
C TYR A 34 -8.06 0.52 3.77
N ASN A 35 -7.99 1.18 4.93
CA ASN A 35 -7.67 0.53 6.20
C ASN A 35 -8.77 -0.47 6.64
N LEU A 36 -10.05 -0.21 6.34
CA LEU A 36 -11.14 -1.18 6.53
C LEU A 36 -10.94 -2.42 5.67
N GLY A 37 -10.59 -2.24 4.39
CA GLY A 37 -10.32 -3.37 3.50
C GLY A 37 -9.16 -4.23 3.99
N MET A 38 -8.08 -3.59 4.46
CA MET A 38 -6.95 -4.29 5.09
C MET A 38 -7.35 -5.08 6.33
N LEU A 39 -8.20 -4.52 7.20
CA LEU A 39 -8.69 -5.21 8.40
C LEU A 39 -9.58 -6.41 8.05
N HIS A 40 -10.44 -6.29 7.05
CA HIS A 40 -11.26 -7.40 6.56
C HIS A 40 -10.41 -8.50 5.93
N ALA A 41 -9.41 -8.14 5.12
CA ALA A 41 -8.47 -9.09 4.54
C ALA A 41 -7.68 -9.84 5.63
N ALA A 42 -7.19 -9.12 6.65
CA ALA A 42 -6.50 -9.71 7.80
C ALA A 42 -7.41 -10.56 8.72
N ALA A 43 -8.73 -10.41 8.60
CA ALA A 43 -9.73 -11.26 9.25
C ALA A 43 -10.14 -12.47 8.39
N GLY A 44 -9.59 -12.61 7.18
CA GLY A 44 -9.93 -13.67 6.24
C GLY A 44 -11.23 -13.41 5.45
N ASP A 45 -11.85 -12.23 5.60
CA ASP A 45 -13.06 -11.86 4.87
C ASP A 45 -12.70 -11.05 3.61
N ALA A 46 -12.25 -11.77 2.60
CA ALA A 46 -11.86 -11.21 1.32
C ALA A 46 -13.01 -10.48 0.60
N ASN A 47 -14.25 -10.94 0.76
CA ASN A 47 -15.41 -10.33 0.13
C ASN A 47 -15.68 -8.93 0.72
N ARG A 48 -15.66 -8.79 2.05
CA ARG A 48 -15.81 -7.48 2.68
C ARG A 48 -14.61 -6.57 2.42
N ALA A 49 -13.42 -7.13 2.30
CA ALA A 49 -12.23 -6.38 1.89
C ALA A 49 -12.39 -5.78 0.49
N GLN A 50 -12.82 -6.59 -0.48
CA GLN A 50 -13.10 -6.15 -1.84
C GLN A 50 -14.15 -5.02 -1.86
N VAL A 51 -15.27 -5.18 -1.14
CA VAL A 51 -16.31 -4.15 -1.10
C VAL A 51 -15.81 -2.83 -0.49
N ALA A 52 -14.99 -2.90 0.57
CA ALA A 52 -14.41 -1.71 1.18
C ALA A 52 -13.43 -1.00 0.23
N TRP A 53 -12.57 -1.77 -0.43
CA TRP A 53 -11.62 -1.23 -1.41
C TRP A 53 -12.30 -0.71 -2.67
N GLU A 54 -13.35 -1.35 -3.19
CA GLU A 54 -14.10 -0.84 -4.35
C GLU A 54 -14.72 0.52 -4.07
N LYS A 55 -15.26 0.72 -2.86
CA LYS A 55 -15.80 2.01 -2.45
C LYS A 55 -14.69 3.07 -2.37
N ALA A 56 -13.54 2.76 -1.76
CA ALA A 56 -12.41 3.70 -1.69
C ALA A 56 -11.80 3.99 -3.06
N ALA A 57 -11.68 2.99 -3.93
CA ALA A 57 -11.23 3.13 -5.31
C ALA A 57 -12.19 4.01 -6.14
N ALA A 58 -13.49 3.97 -5.88
CA ALA A 58 -14.46 4.87 -6.52
C ALA A 58 -14.24 6.35 -6.16
N PHE A 59 -13.58 6.64 -5.03
CA PHE A 59 -13.14 8.00 -4.67
C PHE A 59 -11.73 8.32 -5.18
N GLY A 60 -11.12 7.46 -5.99
CA GLY A 60 -9.82 7.69 -6.59
C GLY A 60 -8.62 7.28 -5.75
N ASP A 61 -8.81 6.55 -4.65
CA ASP A 61 -7.71 6.15 -3.76
C ASP A 61 -6.81 5.07 -4.39
N PRO A 62 -5.54 5.39 -4.72
CA PRO A 62 -4.66 4.44 -5.39
C PRO A 62 -4.29 3.23 -4.51
N ASP A 63 -4.24 3.39 -3.19
CA ASP A 63 -3.92 2.27 -2.28
C ASP A 63 -5.06 1.25 -2.25
N ALA A 64 -6.31 1.71 -2.27
CA ALA A 64 -7.48 0.83 -2.39
C ALA A 64 -7.50 0.12 -3.75
N MET A 65 -7.19 0.81 -4.84
CA MET A 65 -7.04 0.19 -6.17
C MET A 65 -5.94 -0.87 -6.15
N LEU A 66 -4.80 -0.60 -5.52
CA LEU A 66 -3.70 -1.56 -5.36
C LEU A 66 -4.16 -2.79 -4.56
N GLY A 67 -4.93 -2.60 -3.49
CA GLY A 67 -5.57 -3.69 -2.74
C GLY A 67 -6.44 -4.58 -3.63
N LEU A 68 -7.24 -3.99 -4.52
CA LEU A 68 -8.06 -4.72 -5.50
C LEU A 68 -7.22 -5.46 -6.53
N VAL A 69 -6.16 -4.84 -7.07
CA VAL A 69 -5.25 -5.50 -8.02
C VAL A 69 -4.58 -6.70 -7.37
N LYS A 70 -4.06 -6.55 -6.15
CA LYS A 70 -3.44 -7.67 -5.42
C LYS A 70 -4.44 -8.79 -5.18
N HIS A 71 -5.64 -8.45 -4.69
CA HIS A 71 -6.68 -9.46 -4.49
C HIS A 71 -7.07 -10.16 -5.79
N ALA A 72 -7.08 -9.44 -6.90
CA ALA A 72 -7.35 -10.00 -8.22
C ALA A 72 -6.21 -10.92 -8.69
N LEU A 73 -4.94 -10.54 -8.50
CA LEU A 73 -3.77 -11.39 -8.79
C LEU A 73 -3.79 -12.68 -7.96
N ASP A 74 -4.07 -12.59 -6.66
CA ASP A 74 -4.15 -13.74 -5.74
C ASP A 74 -5.24 -14.75 -6.19
N ARG A 75 -6.32 -14.29 -6.84
CA ARG A 75 -7.39 -15.13 -7.39
C ARG A 75 -7.20 -15.52 -8.85
N GLY A 76 -6.17 -15.01 -9.54
CA GLY A 76 -6.00 -15.14 -10.99
C GLY A 76 -7.06 -14.39 -11.83
N ASP A 77 -7.71 -13.39 -11.25
CA ASP A 77 -8.73 -12.56 -11.88
C ASP A 77 -8.09 -11.45 -12.73
N ALA A 78 -7.79 -11.77 -14.00
CA ALA A 78 -7.21 -10.81 -14.93
C ALA A 78 -8.14 -9.61 -15.24
N VAL A 79 -9.45 -9.71 -15.00
CA VAL A 79 -10.40 -8.62 -15.28
C VAL A 79 -10.23 -7.52 -14.23
N GLY A 80 -10.13 -7.90 -12.95
CA GLY A 80 -9.87 -6.97 -11.85
C GLY A 80 -8.55 -6.20 -12.05
N VAL A 81 -7.50 -6.91 -12.46
CA VAL A 81 -6.18 -6.32 -12.76
C VAL A 81 -6.26 -5.31 -13.91
N LYS A 82 -6.86 -5.69 -15.04
CA LYS A 82 -6.99 -4.81 -16.22
C LYS A 82 -7.86 -3.58 -15.96
N ARG A 83 -8.77 -3.65 -14.99
CA ARG A 83 -9.63 -2.53 -14.60
C ARG A 83 -8.87 -1.46 -13.82
N TRP A 84 -8.04 -1.86 -12.86
CA TRP A 84 -7.46 -0.93 -11.88
C TRP A 84 -5.99 -0.61 -12.12
N ALA A 85 -5.19 -1.54 -12.64
CA ALA A 85 -3.76 -1.30 -12.87
C ALA A 85 -3.47 -0.11 -13.80
N PRO A 86 -4.17 0.08 -14.94
CA PRO A 86 -3.96 1.26 -15.78
C PRO A 86 -4.35 2.57 -15.08
N VAL A 87 -5.36 2.53 -14.19
CA VAL A 87 -5.80 3.71 -13.44
C VAL A 87 -4.72 4.15 -12.46
N ILE A 88 -4.07 3.20 -11.77
CA ILE A 88 -2.94 3.49 -10.86
C ILE A 88 -1.76 4.07 -11.64
N LEU A 89 -1.41 3.48 -12.79
CA LEU A 89 -0.29 3.95 -13.63
C LEU A 89 -0.50 5.36 -14.22
N ALA A 90 -1.76 5.76 -14.40
CA ALA A 90 -2.12 7.08 -14.90
C ALA A 90 -2.05 8.18 -13.83
N GLN A 91 -1.90 7.83 -12.55
CA GLN A 91 -1.73 8.79 -11.47
C GLN A 91 -0.26 9.21 -11.34
N ASP A 92 0.00 10.46 -10.97
CA ASP A 92 1.36 10.96 -10.72
C ASP A 92 1.82 10.68 -9.27
N GLU A 93 1.55 9.47 -8.79
CA GLU A 93 1.86 9.00 -7.44
C GLU A 93 2.84 7.82 -7.53
N ALA A 94 4.11 8.05 -7.19
CA ALA A 94 5.15 7.07 -7.43
C ALA A 94 5.04 5.83 -6.52
N PHE A 95 4.60 6.00 -5.27
CA PHE A 95 4.54 4.89 -4.30
C PHE A 95 3.54 3.78 -4.71
N PRO A 96 2.27 4.08 -5.04
CA PRO A 96 1.33 3.06 -5.53
C PRO A 96 1.79 2.37 -6.82
N ILE A 97 2.49 3.09 -7.70
CA ILE A 97 3.04 2.54 -8.94
C ILE A 97 4.20 1.58 -8.65
N THR A 98 5.13 1.93 -7.75
CA THR A 98 6.20 1.03 -7.30
C THR A 98 5.60 -0.23 -6.66
N ALA A 99 4.58 -0.08 -5.82
CA ALA A 99 3.92 -1.21 -5.17
C ALA A 99 3.14 -2.10 -6.16
N LEU A 100 2.56 -1.51 -7.21
CA LEU A 100 1.97 -2.24 -8.34
C LEU A 100 3.03 -3.08 -9.08
N GLY A 101 4.21 -2.53 -9.31
CA GLY A 101 5.34 -3.26 -9.89
C GLY A 101 5.77 -4.46 -9.06
N VAL A 102 5.83 -4.31 -7.74
CA VAL A 102 6.09 -5.41 -6.79
C VAL A 102 5.01 -6.49 -6.88
N ALA A 103 3.73 -6.09 -6.91
CA ALA A 103 2.62 -7.04 -7.01
C ALA A 103 2.66 -7.87 -8.31
N PHE A 104 2.96 -7.24 -9.44
CA PHE A 104 3.13 -7.95 -10.72
C PHE A 104 4.33 -8.90 -10.71
N ARG A 105 5.46 -8.46 -10.14
CA ARG A 105 6.66 -9.29 -10.01
C ARG A 105 6.37 -10.54 -9.17
N ASP A 106 5.70 -10.37 -8.04
CA ASP A 106 5.35 -11.48 -7.15
C ASP A 106 4.33 -12.44 -7.81
N GLY A 107 3.46 -11.92 -8.68
CA GLY A 107 2.58 -12.72 -9.55
C GLY A 107 3.26 -13.36 -10.77
N GLY A 108 4.56 -13.11 -10.99
CA GLY A 108 5.33 -13.64 -12.12
C GLY A 108 5.19 -12.86 -13.43
N ASP A 109 4.46 -11.74 -13.45
CA ASP A 109 4.28 -10.88 -14.62
C ASP A 109 5.39 -9.83 -14.69
N LEU A 110 6.59 -10.29 -15.07
CA LEU A 110 7.77 -9.45 -15.19
C LEU A 110 7.61 -8.28 -16.19
N PRO A 111 6.95 -8.44 -17.36
CA PRO A 111 6.73 -7.31 -18.27
C PRO A 111 5.92 -6.17 -17.65
N HIS A 112 4.80 -6.47 -16.99
CA HIS A 112 3.99 -5.43 -16.34
C HIS A 112 4.70 -4.84 -15.11
N ALA A 113 5.46 -5.67 -14.38
CA ALA A 113 6.29 -5.19 -13.28
C ALA A 113 7.33 -4.16 -13.75
N MET A 114 8.06 -4.47 -14.83
CA MET A 114 9.07 -3.58 -15.41
C MET A 114 8.46 -2.26 -15.86
N HIS A 115 7.31 -2.32 -16.54
CA HIS A 115 6.60 -1.11 -16.99
C HIS A 115 6.20 -0.22 -15.80
N ALA A 116 5.67 -0.80 -14.73
CA ALA A 116 5.32 -0.05 -13.52
C ALA A 116 6.56 0.59 -12.87
N PHE A 117 7.66 -0.14 -12.74
CA PHE A 117 8.87 0.44 -12.14
C PHE A 117 9.49 1.57 -12.98
N LEU A 118 9.51 1.44 -14.31
CA LEU A 118 9.98 2.52 -15.20
C LEU A 118 9.10 3.77 -15.04
N ARG A 119 7.78 3.61 -14.92
CA ARG A 119 6.88 4.73 -14.67
C ARG A 119 7.13 5.39 -13.30
N ALA A 120 7.41 4.61 -12.26
CA ALA A 120 7.79 5.17 -10.96
C ALA A 120 9.13 5.90 -11.00
N GLU A 121 10.09 5.42 -11.80
CA GLU A 121 11.38 6.08 -12.03
C GLU A 121 11.20 7.44 -12.72
N GLU A 122 10.32 7.53 -13.72
CA GLU A 122 9.96 8.81 -14.37
C GLU A 122 9.45 9.85 -13.37
N LEU A 123 8.77 9.40 -12.30
CA LEU A 123 8.28 10.25 -11.22
C LEU A 123 9.36 10.56 -10.16
N GLY A 124 10.59 10.07 -10.34
CA GLY A 124 11.73 10.34 -9.46
C GLY A 124 11.82 9.45 -8.22
N ASP A 125 11.11 8.31 -8.19
CA ASP A 125 11.16 7.39 -7.06
C ASP A 125 12.36 6.45 -7.13
N GLY A 126 13.43 6.80 -6.40
CA GLY A 126 14.61 5.94 -6.24
C GLY A 126 14.34 4.59 -5.57
N TYR A 127 13.18 4.38 -4.94
CA TYR A 127 12.79 3.08 -4.40
C TYR A 127 12.31 2.09 -5.47
N ALA A 128 11.90 2.55 -6.65
CA ALA A 128 11.47 1.68 -7.74
C ALA A 128 12.58 0.70 -8.14
N MET A 129 13.83 1.18 -8.20
CA MET A 129 14.99 0.38 -8.57
C MET A 129 15.47 -0.58 -7.49
N THR A 130 15.27 -0.27 -6.20
CA THR A 130 15.54 -1.22 -5.11
C THR A 130 14.45 -2.29 -5.02
N GLY A 131 13.20 -1.94 -5.32
CA GLY A 131 12.10 -2.87 -5.51
C GLY A 131 12.32 -3.89 -6.64
N MET A 132 13.13 -3.57 -7.65
CA MET A 132 13.55 -4.55 -8.66
C MET A 132 14.56 -5.60 -8.12
N GLN A 133 15.32 -5.27 -7.07
CA GLN A 133 16.64 -5.85 -6.82
C GLN A 133 16.79 -6.72 -5.55
N TRP A 134 15.75 -7.00 -4.75
CA TRP A 134 15.53 -8.19 -3.88
C TRP A 134 14.52 -7.99 -2.73
N SER A 135 14.14 -9.12 -2.11
CA SER A 135 13.03 -9.36 -1.18
C SER A 135 13.09 -8.66 0.18
N THR A 136 11.98 -8.05 0.61
CA THR A 136 11.62 -7.91 2.02
C THR A 136 10.27 -8.57 2.29
N GLY A 137 10.26 -9.91 2.36
CA GLY A 137 9.29 -10.73 3.08
C GLY A 137 7.81 -10.71 2.63
N PRO A 138 7.08 -11.83 2.79
CA PRO A 138 5.64 -11.84 2.51
C PRO A 138 4.88 -11.00 3.55
N GLY A 139 4.28 -9.90 3.12
CA GLY A 139 2.88 -9.64 3.50
C GLY A 139 2.54 -8.63 4.59
N SER A 140 3.40 -7.69 4.99
CA SER A 140 2.97 -6.61 5.92
C SER A 140 3.14 -5.21 5.34
N TRP A 141 2.12 -4.75 4.61
CA TRP A 141 2.00 -3.33 4.27
C TRP A 141 1.46 -2.56 5.49
N PRO A 142 2.12 -1.46 5.92
CA PRO A 142 1.65 -0.70 7.07
C PRO A 142 0.30 -0.02 6.79
N LEU A 143 -0.55 0.11 7.81
CA LEU A 143 -1.78 0.91 7.71
C LEU A 143 -1.41 2.38 7.40
N ARG A 144 -2.15 3.02 6.50
CA ARG A 144 -1.93 4.44 6.20
C ARG A 144 -2.28 5.27 7.44
N GLY A 145 -1.27 5.97 7.98
CA GLY A 145 -1.38 6.79 9.20
C GLY A 145 -0.77 6.19 10.47
N SER A 146 -0.19 4.98 10.44
CA SER A 146 0.60 4.43 11.56
C SER A 146 2.08 4.79 11.51
N THR A 147 2.52 5.47 10.46
CA THR A 147 3.89 5.95 10.32
C THR A 147 4.10 7.21 11.16
N ARG A 148 4.98 7.13 12.17
CA ARG A 148 5.75 8.32 12.57
C ARG A 148 6.38 8.84 11.28
N ARG A 149 6.15 10.12 10.98
CA ARG A 149 6.75 10.85 9.86
C ARG A 149 8.19 10.35 9.65
N LEU A 150 8.43 9.61 8.56
CA LEU A 150 9.76 9.52 7.99
C LEU A 150 10.01 10.88 7.35
N THR A 151 10.39 11.84 8.19
CA THR A 151 11.00 13.08 7.73
C THR A 151 12.23 12.70 6.94
N ARG A 152 12.16 12.94 5.63
CA ARG A 152 13.27 13.31 4.74
C ARG A 152 14.64 13.30 5.44
N CYS A 153 15.37 12.19 5.36
CA CYS A 153 16.81 12.24 5.58
C CYS A 153 17.44 12.63 4.24
N GLU A 154 17.74 13.92 4.12
CA GLU A 154 18.58 14.46 3.07
C GLU A 154 19.99 13.84 3.17
N HIS A 155 20.51 13.47 2.00
CA HIS A 155 21.93 13.52 1.64
C HIS A 155 22.98 12.80 2.53
N GLY A 156 23.64 11.82 1.92
CA GLY A 156 25.09 11.93 1.76
C GLY A 156 26.00 11.07 2.65
N GLN A 157 26.57 10.05 2.02
CA GLN A 157 27.97 9.57 2.17
C GLN A 157 28.32 8.57 3.31
N ARG A 158 28.83 7.42 2.81
CA ARG A 158 29.98 6.59 3.27
C ARG A 158 30.10 6.20 4.76
N ARG A 159 30.07 4.89 5.02
CA ARG A 159 30.68 4.20 6.19
C ARG A 159 32.23 4.30 6.15
N PRO A 160 33.03 3.86 7.16
CA PRO A 160 32.74 3.23 8.47
C PRO A 160 33.56 3.77 9.69
N SER A 161 33.31 3.16 10.85
CA SER A 161 34.25 2.88 11.97
C SER A 161 34.85 4.01 12.82
N GLY A 162 34.55 3.94 14.13
CA GLY A 162 35.45 4.30 15.23
C GLY A 162 35.48 5.76 15.67
N CYS A 163 34.91 6.07 16.84
CA CYS A 163 35.67 6.70 17.94
C CYS A 163 34.89 6.74 19.25
N SER A 164 35.70 6.67 20.31
CA SER A 164 35.48 6.62 21.75
C SER A 164 34.96 7.93 22.38
N GLU A 165 34.53 7.79 23.65
CA GLU A 165 34.44 8.78 24.75
C GLU A 165 33.40 9.91 24.65
N ALA A 166 32.67 10.27 25.71
CA ALA A 166 32.87 10.09 27.16
C ALA A 166 31.54 9.85 27.91
#